data_AF-A0A1G7N779-F1
#
_entry.id   AF-A0A1G7N779-F1
#
_cell.length_a   1.000
_cell.length_b   1.000
_cell.length_c   1.000
_cell.angle_alpha   90.00
_cell.angle_beta   90.00
_cell.angle_gamma   90.00
#
_symmetry.space_group_name_H-M   'P 1'
#
loop_
_entity.id
_entity.type
_entity.pdbx_description
1 polymer ?
#
loop_
_entity_poly.entity_id
_entity_poly.type
_entity_poly.pdbx_seq_one_letter_code
_entity_poly.pdbx_strand_id
1 'polypeptide(L)'
;MSLEILKQHLLSRWKQAFHEFDRLQEYKTRVSSEKYIPGFRYNLEDYGTPAFLQPEEKLFPVAAVREINDYHFYGIAADGLPCYTSYGHAVDNVFWEGYYSYGKEWVEYVEYNTGTKIPSCIKRIQYDENGQKVAWQFLRVIGRGEGDVYMNMNTAEKIDSIIDHQHSLFCNIEKYELSAGRIEKGHCLSITPGTGESEYENIYKYNSDGILDEIRAVDASGASKLSYARPEEKLNIHTLMATVAENMAIAVADALETHEVEAPLSLLELSYHYADVYIPSLSPRSVAFTRMISKQHPDEDIFDLIFLATELDHAYLDIAPEKFERPFIQLMQIISREEKWEMGSVLLRKVAHILTTERLFGRLPVGEEFAAYAVDWGMEMEDFEDVLRECGVTGKVISSWKERGWL
;
A
#
# COMPACT_ATOMS: atom_id res chain seq x y z
N MET A 1 -25.17 -11.78 12.66
CA MET A 1 -23.82 -12.24 13.09
C MET A 1 -22.99 -11.03 13.51
N SER A 2 -22.23 -11.11 14.60
CA SER A 2 -21.29 -10.06 15.05
C SER A 2 -19.94 -10.19 14.32
N LEU A 3 -19.13 -9.12 14.32
CA LEU A 3 -17.78 -9.13 13.73
C LEU A 3 -16.88 -10.17 14.39
N GLU A 4 -16.96 -10.31 15.72
CA GLU A 4 -16.22 -11.33 16.45
C GLU A 4 -16.52 -12.76 15.98
N ILE A 5 -17.79 -13.08 15.70
CA ILE A 5 -18.15 -14.41 15.20
C ILE A 5 -17.56 -14.64 13.81
N LEU A 6 -17.61 -13.62 12.93
CA LEU A 6 -17.00 -13.70 11.60
C LEU A 6 -15.48 -13.90 11.70
N LYS A 7 -14.83 -13.26 12.68
CA LYS A 7 -13.39 -13.42 12.96
C LYS A 7 -13.04 -14.84 13.35
N GLN A 8 -13.77 -15.41 14.31
CA GLN A 8 -13.55 -16.79 14.72
C GLN A 8 -13.82 -17.79 13.59
N HIS A 9 -14.82 -17.51 12.74
CA HIS A 9 -15.09 -18.33 11.55
C HIS A 9 -13.94 -18.25 10.53
N LEU A 10 -13.41 -17.06 10.26
CA LEU A 10 -12.29 -16.88 9.34
C LEU A 10 -11.02 -17.57 9.85
N LEU A 11 -10.69 -17.40 11.13
CA LEU A 11 -9.55 -18.09 11.76
C LEU A 11 -9.71 -19.61 11.73
N SER A 12 -10.92 -20.12 11.99
CA SER A 12 -11.20 -21.55 11.91
C SER A 12 -11.06 -22.07 10.48
N ARG A 13 -11.55 -21.32 9.49
CA ARG A 13 -11.40 -21.64 8.06
C ARG A 13 -9.93 -21.64 7.62
N TRP A 14 -9.13 -20.71 8.14
CA TRP A 14 -7.70 -20.64 7.91
C TRP A 14 -6.94 -21.84 8.49
N LYS A 15 -7.24 -22.22 9.73
CA LYS A 15 -6.70 -23.45 10.34
C LYS A 15 -7.04 -24.69 9.50
N GLN A 16 -8.28 -24.80 9.02
CA GLN A 16 -8.70 -25.89 8.15
C GLN A 16 -7.91 -25.94 6.84
N ALA A 17 -7.54 -24.79 6.27
CA ALA A 17 -6.82 -24.71 5.00
C ALA A 17 -5.45 -25.42 5.03
N PHE A 18 -4.80 -25.59 6.19
CA PHE A 18 -3.57 -26.39 6.30
C PHE A 18 -3.74 -27.85 5.87
N HIS A 19 -4.96 -28.38 5.94
CA HIS A 19 -5.28 -29.75 5.55
C HIS A 19 -5.78 -29.85 4.10
N GLU A 20 -5.79 -28.74 3.36
CA GLU A 20 -6.36 -28.63 2.02
C GLU A 20 -5.32 -28.29 0.95
N PHE A 21 -4.03 -28.34 1.28
CA PHE A 21 -2.93 -28.02 0.35
C PHE A 21 -3.05 -28.81 -0.97
N ASP A 22 -3.44 -30.09 -0.90
CA ASP A 22 -3.57 -30.96 -2.08
C ASP A 22 -4.68 -30.51 -3.06
N ARG A 23 -5.61 -29.62 -2.63
CA ARG A 23 -6.62 -29.03 -3.51
C ARG A 23 -6.00 -28.15 -4.60
N LEU A 24 -4.80 -27.61 -4.41
CA LEU A 24 -4.08 -26.88 -5.47
C LEU A 24 -3.99 -27.71 -6.75
N GLN A 25 -3.62 -28.99 -6.62
CA GLN A 25 -3.51 -29.89 -7.76
C GLN A 25 -4.89 -30.18 -8.38
N GLU A 26 -5.93 -30.34 -7.56
CA GLU A 26 -7.31 -30.51 -8.03
C GLU A 26 -7.74 -29.33 -8.91
N TYR A 27 -7.56 -28.09 -8.46
CA TYR A 27 -7.95 -26.90 -9.22
C TYR A 27 -7.07 -26.67 -10.45
N LYS A 28 -5.77 -26.98 -10.37
CA LYS A 28 -4.86 -26.95 -11.52
C LYS A 28 -5.31 -27.86 -12.66
N THR A 29 -5.88 -29.03 -12.36
CA THR A 29 -6.42 -29.94 -13.39
C THR A 29 -7.71 -29.45 -14.05
N ARG A 30 -8.37 -28.43 -13.49
CA ARG A 30 -9.60 -27.82 -14.04
C ARG A 30 -9.31 -26.66 -15.00
N VAL A 31 -8.04 -26.29 -15.16
CA VAL A 31 -7.62 -25.21 -16.05
C VAL A 31 -7.92 -25.60 -17.50
N SER A 32 -8.70 -24.76 -18.18
CA SER A 32 -9.08 -24.91 -19.58
C SER A 32 -8.28 -23.98 -20.50
N SER A 33 -7.86 -22.83 -19.99
CA SER A 33 -7.01 -21.86 -20.68
C SER A 33 -6.15 -21.09 -19.68
N GLU A 34 -5.06 -20.52 -20.17
CA GLU A 34 -4.04 -19.87 -19.35
C GLU A 34 -3.89 -18.40 -19.73
N LYS A 35 -3.58 -17.56 -18.74
CA LYS A 35 -3.31 -16.13 -18.92
C LYS A 35 -2.11 -15.72 -18.07
N TYR A 36 -1.22 -14.91 -18.65
CA TYR A 36 -0.14 -14.23 -17.94
C TYR A 36 -0.45 -12.74 -17.87
N ILE A 37 -0.46 -12.19 -16.66
CA ILE A 37 -0.87 -10.81 -16.40
C ILE A 37 0.08 -10.18 -15.36
N PRO A 38 0.56 -8.95 -15.57
CA PRO A 38 1.38 -8.26 -14.57
C PRO A 38 0.52 -7.90 -13.34
N GLY A 39 1.05 -8.18 -12.15
CA GLY A 39 0.42 -7.91 -10.85
C GLY A 39 -0.88 -8.67 -10.55
N PHE A 40 -1.48 -8.37 -9.39
CA PHE A 40 -2.75 -8.97 -8.95
C PHE A 40 -3.94 -8.42 -9.76
N ARG A 41 -4.69 -9.31 -10.43
CA ARG A 41 -5.75 -8.90 -11.37
C ARG A 41 -7.13 -9.47 -11.08
N TYR A 42 -7.19 -10.71 -10.61
CA TYR A 42 -8.43 -11.33 -10.17
C TYR A 42 -8.60 -11.14 -8.66
N ASN A 43 -8.74 -9.89 -8.22
CA ASN A 43 -8.97 -9.56 -6.81
C ASN A 43 -10.41 -9.91 -6.43
N LEU A 44 -10.56 -10.77 -5.42
CA LEU A 44 -11.88 -11.26 -5.03
C LEU A 44 -12.83 -10.16 -4.54
N GLU A 45 -12.31 -9.02 -4.06
CA GLU A 45 -13.14 -7.86 -3.67
C GLU A 45 -14.00 -7.34 -4.83
N ASP A 46 -13.48 -7.43 -6.05
CA ASP A 46 -14.13 -6.98 -7.29
C ASP A 46 -15.13 -8.00 -7.85
N TYR A 47 -15.24 -9.19 -7.26
CA TYR A 47 -16.10 -10.25 -7.77
C TYR A 47 -17.57 -9.80 -7.84
N GLY A 48 -18.19 -10.03 -9.00
CA GLY A 48 -19.53 -9.52 -9.33
C GLY A 48 -19.53 -8.18 -10.07
N THR A 49 -18.35 -7.56 -10.28
CA THR A 49 -18.17 -6.35 -11.10
C THR A 49 -17.49 -6.68 -12.44
N PRO A 50 -17.61 -5.83 -13.47
CA PRO A 50 -16.86 -5.99 -14.72
C PRO A 50 -15.34 -6.07 -14.53
N ALA A 51 -14.80 -5.35 -13.54
CA ALA A 51 -13.37 -5.31 -13.25
C ALA A 51 -12.78 -6.69 -12.91
N PHE A 52 -13.58 -7.60 -12.34
CA PHE A 52 -13.11 -8.95 -12.02
C PHE A 52 -12.83 -9.81 -13.25
N LEU A 53 -13.62 -9.69 -14.33
CA LEU A 53 -13.50 -10.56 -15.51
C LEU A 53 -12.79 -9.89 -16.69
N GLN A 54 -12.65 -8.57 -16.65
CA GLN A 54 -12.00 -7.78 -17.70
C GLN A 54 -10.81 -7.00 -17.13
N PRO A 55 -9.67 -7.66 -16.83
CA PRO A 55 -8.44 -6.95 -16.56
C PRO A 55 -7.94 -6.31 -17.86
N GLU A 56 -8.31 -5.07 -18.13
CA GLU A 56 -8.47 -4.55 -19.50
C GLU A 56 -7.25 -4.54 -20.43
N GLU A 57 -5.98 -4.62 -20.02
CA GLU A 57 -4.95 -4.07 -20.94
C GLU A 57 -3.70 -4.90 -21.28
N LYS A 58 -3.37 -6.02 -20.62
CA LYS A 58 -2.16 -6.79 -20.97
C LYS A 58 -2.31 -8.29 -20.71
N LEU A 59 -2.94 -8.98 -21.65
CA LEU A 59 -3.01 -10.45 -21.69
C LEU A 59 -1.92 -10.97 -22.61
N PHE A 60 -0.90 -11.60 -22.05
CA PHE A 60 0.10 -12.29 -22.86
C PHE A 60 -0.28 -13.76 -22.99
N PRO A 61 -0.39 -14.29 -24.23
CA PRO A 61 -0.74 -15.69 -24.45
C PRO A 61 0.43 -16.64 -24.15
N VAL A 62 1.65 -16.13 -23.99
CA VAL A 62 2.87 -16.90 -23.75
C VAL A 62 3.79 -16.11 -22.82
N ALA A 63 4.32 -16.75 -21.77
CA ALA A 63 5.37 -16.19 -20.94
C ALA A 63 6.67 -16.06 -21.75
N ALA A 64 7.09 -14.84 -22.10
CA ALA A 64 8.44 -14.61 -22.58
C ALA A 64 9.39 -14.63 -21.37
N VAL A 65 10.41 -15.49 -21.41
CA VAL A 65 11.30 -15.82 -20.28
C VAL A 65 12.00 -14.63 -19.62
N ARG A 66 12.10 -13.49 -20.30
CA ARG A 66 12.72 -12.26 -19.76
C ARG A 66 11.79 -11.39 -18.91
N GLU A 67 10.50 -11.66 -18.90
CA GLU A 67 9.48 -10.85 -18.20
C GLU A 67 8.89 -11.58 -16.99
N ILE A 68 9.26 -12.84 -16.72
CA ILE A 68 8.60 -13.73 -15.74
C ILE A 68 8.63 -13.22 -14.28
N ASN A 69 9.56 -12.32 -13.93
CA ASN A 69 9.76 -11.92 -12.53
C ASN A 69 8.61 -11.07 -11.94
N ASP A 70 7.73 -10.49 -12.78
CA ASP A 70 6.64 -9.58 -12.35
C ASP A 70 5.24 -10.05 -12.78
N TYR A 71 5.09 -11.30 -13.24
CA TYR A 71 3.84 -11.78 -13.84
C TYR A 71 3.19 -12.88 -13.03
N HIS A 72 1.88 -12.74 -12.85
CA HIS A 72 1.01 -13.77 -12.29
C HIS A 72 0.51 -14.68 -13.41
N PHE A 73 0.62 -15.98 -13.17
CA PHE A 73 -0.12 -16.98 -13.93
C PHE A 73 -1.53 -17.11 -13.38
N TYR A 74 -2.51 -17.16 -14.28
CA TYR A 74 -3.90 -17.46 -13.97
C TYR A 74 -4.41 -18.57 -14.88
N GLY A 75 -4.88 -19.65 -14.27
CA GLY A 75 -5.63 -20.71 -14.92
C GLY A 75 -7.11 -20.42 -14.90
N ILE A 76 -7.75 -20.44 -16.07
CA ILE A 76 -9.17 -20.15 -16.28
C ILE A 76 -9.94 -21.44 -16.54
N ALA A 77 -11.02 -21.66 -15.79
CA ALA A 77 -11.91 -22.82 -15.97
C ALA A 77 -12.83 -22.65 -17.20
N ALA A 78 -13.53 -23.72 -17.57
CA ALA A 78 -14.39 -23.75 -18.76
C ALA A 78 -15.57 -22.76 -18.72
N ASP A 79 -15.94 -22.29 -17.53
CA ASP A 79 -16.96 -21.24 -17.32
C ASP A 79 -16.40 -19.81 -17.48
N GLY A 80 -15.10 -19.67 -17.73
CA GLY A 80 -14.42 -18.39 -17.91
C GLY A 80 -13.93 -17.74 -16.61
N LEU A 81 -14.12 -18.37 -15.45
CA LEU A 81 -13.65 -17.87 -14.16
C LEU A 81 -12.22 -18.33 -13.85
N PRO A 82 -11.39 -17.51 -13.17
CA PRO A 82 -10.10 -17.97 -12.68
C PRO A 82 -10.32 -19.08 -11.65
N CYS A 83 -9.60 -20.18 -11.78
CA CYS A 83 -9.71 -21.31 -10.85
C CYS A 83 -8.39 -21.59 -10.12
N TYR A 84 -7.27 -21.10 -10.66
CA TYR A 84 -5.93 -21.31 -10.13
C TYR A 84 -5.05 -20.10 -10.43
N THR A 85 -4.09 -19.82 -9.57
CA THR A 85 -3.04 -18.83 -9.80
C THR A 85 -1.70 -19.31 -9.25
N SER A 86 -0.62 -18.85 -9.88
CA SER A 86 0.72 -19.04 -9.36
C SER A 86 1.61 -17.85 -9.70
N TYR A 87 2.52 -17.51 -8.81
CA TYR A 87 3.57 -16.52 -9.05
C TYR A 87 4.76 -16.86 -8.15
N GLY A 88 5.94 -16.37 -8.50
CA GLY A 88 7.14 -16.66 -7.73
C GLY A 88 8.16 -15.55 -7.82
N HIS A 89 8.91 -15.40 -6.75
CA HIS A 89 10.05 -14.50 -6.71
C HIS A 89 11.26 -15.27 -7.24
N ALA A 90 11.70 -14.96 -8.46
CA ALA A 90 12.77 -15.70 -9.12
C ALA A 90 14.12 -15.58 -8.39
N VAL A 91 14.32 -14.52 -7.60
CA VAL A 91 15.55 -14.27 -6.84
C VAL A 91 15.69 -15.25 -5.67
N ASP A 92 14.61 -15.44 -4.91
CA ASP A 92 14.64 -16.26 -3.68
C ASP A 92 14.01 -17.65 -3.87
N ASN A 93 13.54 -17.94 -5.09
CA ASN A 93 12.93 -19.20 -5.50
C ASN A 93 11.71 -19.58 -4.61
N VAL A 94 11.02 -18.56 -4.09
CA VAL A 94 9.79 -18.70 -3.32
C VAL A 94 8.60 -18.63 -4.28
N PHE A 95 7.70 -19.61 -4.18
CA PHE A 95 6.52 -19.70 -5.04
C PHE A 95 5.26 -19.74 -4.20
N TRP A 96 4.27 -18.99 -4.65
CA TRP A 96 2.92 -19.04 -4.12
C TRP A 96 1.98 -19.60 -5.17
N GLU A 97 1.06 -20.43 -4.70
CA GLU A 97 -0.01 -20.97 -5.52
C GLU A 97 -1.33 -20.78 -4.78
N GLY A 98 -2.39 -20.50 -5.53
CA GLY A 98 -3.72 -20.31 -4.97
C GLY A 98 -4.80 -20.88 -5.86
N TYR A 99 -5.97 -21.11 -5.27
CA TYR A 99 -7.15 -21.53 -5.99
C TYR A 99 -8.35 -20.67 -5.63
N TYR A 100 -9.30 -20.61 -6.57
CA TYR A 100 -10.58 -19.93 -6.41
C TYR A 100 -11.72 -20.94 -6.38
N SER A 101 -12.68 -20.73 -5.49
CA SER A 101 -13.88 -21.56 -5.39
C SER A 101 -15.14 -20.70 -5.37
N TYR A 102 -16.14 -21.11 -6.15
CA TYR A 102 -17.37 -20.34 -6.39
C TYR A 102 -18.58 -21.15 -5.93
N GLY A 103 -18.96 -20.96 -4.67
CA GLY A 103 -20.18 -21.51 -4.08
C GLY A 103 -21.32 -20.49 -4.07
N LYS A 104 -22.54 -20.97 -3.77
CA LYS A 104 -23.73 -20.09 -3.65
C LYS A 104 -23.64 -19.15 -2.44
N GLU A 105 -23.18 -19.67 -1.31
CA GLU A 105 -23.05 -18.91 -0.06
C GLU A 105 -21.68 -18.25 0.07
N TRP A 106 -20.66 -18.84 -0.53
CA TRP A 106 -19.27 -18.44 -0.37
C TRP A 106 -18.55 -18.45 -1.69
N VAL A 107 -17.91 -17.31 -1.99
CA VAL A 107 -16.90 -17.21 -3.03
C VAL A 107 -15.58 -16.97 -2.32
N GLU A 108 -14.57 -17.79 -2.62
CA GLU A 108 -13.35 -17.87 -1.82
C GLU A 108 -12.10 -17.98 -2.69
N TYR A 109 -11.03 -17.37 -2.22
CA TYR A 109 -9.66 -17.55 -2.70
C TYR A 109 -8.78 -17.99 -1.53
N VAL A 110 -7.99 -19.05 -1.73
CA VAL A 110 -6.99 -19.52 -0.77
C VAL A 110 -5.65 -19.60 -1.47
N GLU A 111 -4.62 -19.02 -0.84
CA GLU A 111 -3.24 -19.01 -1.30
C GLU A 111 -2.35 -19.76 -0.31
N TYR A 112 -1.31 -20.39 -0.81
CA TYR A 112 -0.30 -21.08 -0.03
C TYR A 112 1.10 -20.67 -0.47
N ASN A 113 2.01 -20.59 0.50
CA ASN A 113 3.43 -20.75 0.21
C ASN A 113 3.69 -22.23 -0.10
N THR A 114 4.24 -22.55 -1.27
CA THR A 114 4.39 -23.95 -1.70
C THR A 114 5.49 -24.69 -0.96
N GLY A 115 6.52 -23.99 -0.49
CA GLY A 115 7.64 -24.55 0.26
C GLY A 115 7.23 -24.94 1.69
N THR A 116 6.62 -24.00 2.41
CA THR A 116 6.23 -24.20 3.81
C THR A 116 4.85 -24.84 3.98
N LYS A 117 4.03 -24.84 2.91
CA LYS A 117 2.61 -25.27 2.88
C LYS A 117 1.69 -24.46 3.80
N ILE A 118 2.13 -23.30 4.25
CA ILE A 118 1.31 -22.40 5.06
C ILE A 118 0.26 -21.75 4.15
N PRO A 119 -1.04 -21.75 4.52
CA PRO A 119 -2.05 -20.92 3.85
C PRO A 119 -1.68 -19.44 4.08
N SER A 120 -1.10 -18.81 3.08
CA SER A 120 -0.57 -17.45 3.15
C SER A 120 -1.68 -16.40 3.14
N CYS A 121 -2.80 -16.68 2.46
CA CYS A 121 -3.92 -15.77 2.35
C CYS A 121 -5.26 -16.52 2.21
N ILE A 122 -6.30 -15.99 2.84
CA ILE A 122 -7.70 -16.35 2.57
C ILE A 122 -8.50 -15.08 2.33
N LYS A 123 -9.27 -15.07 1.23
CA LYS A 123 -10.23 -14.03 0.88
C LYS A 123 -11.60 -14.67 0.67
N ARG A 124 -12.67 -14.12 1.23
CA ARG A 124 -14.02 -14.70 1.11
C ARG A 124 -15.09 -13.62 1.02
N ILE A 125 -16.05 -13.83 0.13
CA ILE A 125 -17.32 -13.10 0.09
C ILE A 125 -18.42 -14.04 0.57
N GLN A 126 -19.24 -13.54 1.49
CA GLN A 126 -20.46 -14.21 1.92
C GLN A 126 -21.67 -13.65 1.18
N TYR A 127 -22.53 -14.55 0.71
CA TYR A 127 -23.83 -14.25 0.15
C TYR A 127 -24.96 -14.79 1.04
N ASP A 128 -26.09 -14.08 1.08
CA ASP A 128 -27.31 -14.60 1.68
C ASP A 128 -28.08 -15.52 0.71
N GLU A 129 -29.22 -16.07 1.17
CA GLU A 129 -30.09 -16.94 0.38
C GLU A 129 -30.69 -16.26 -0.87
N ASN A 130 -30.71 -14.92 -0.89
CA ASN A 130 -31.17 -14.10 -2.02
C ASN A 130 -30.04 -13.72 -2.98
N GLY A 131 -28.81 -14.17 -2.73
CA GLY A 131 -27.64 -13.84 -3.54
C GLY A 131 -27.08 -12.44 -3.30
N GLN A 132 -27.41 -11.80 -2.18
CA GLN A 132 -26.87 -10.48 -1.80
C GLN A 132 -25.56 -10.63 -1.03
N LYS A 133 -24.55 -9.82 -1.37
CA LYS A 133 -23.27 -9.76 -0.66
C LYS A 133 -23.49 -9.20 0.74
N VAL A 134 -23.25 -10.01 1.78
CA VAL A 134 -23.48 -9.65 3.19
C VAL A 134 -22.21 -9.51 4.02
N ALA A 135 -21.09 -10.07 3.56
CA ALA A 135 -19.80 -9.86 4.21
C ALA A 135 -18.61 -10.03 3.26
N TRP A 136 -17.50 -9.38 3.61
CA TRP A 136 -16.15 -9.59 3.08
C TRP A 136 -15.21 -10.00 4.22
N GLN A 137 -14.30 -10.92 3.93
CA GLN A 137 -13.33 -11.44 4.89
C GLN A 137 -11.98 -11.62 4.20
N PHE A 138 -10.94 -11.16 4.87
CA PHE A 138 -9.56 -11.25 4.41
C PHE A 138 -8.65 -11.60 5.58
N LEU A 139 -7.77 -12.57 5.38
CA LEU A 139 -6.67 -12.88 6.29
C LEU A 139 -5.41 -13.10 5.45
N ARG A 140 -4.28 -12.54 5.89
CA ARG A 140 -2.97 -12.74 5.27
C ARG A 140 -1.89 -12.86 6.33
N VAL A 141 -1.01 -13.84 6.18
CA VAL A 141 0.18 -14.01 7.03
C VAL A 141 1.27 -13.03 6.59
N ILE A 142 1.96 -12.37 7.53
CA ILE A 142 3.13 -11.54 7.21
C ILE A 142 4.23 -12.41 6.59
N GLY A 143 4.94 -11.85 5.60
CA GLY A 143 5.90 -12.61 4.81
C GLY A 143 5.24 -13.72 3.98
N ARG A 144 3.90 -13.76 3.91
CA ARG A 144 3.11 -14.76 3.19
C ARG A 144 3.53 -16.21 3.50
N GLY A 145 3.91 -16.48 4.76
CA GLY A 145 4.33 -17.82 5.20
C GLY A 145 5.72 -18.25 4.72
N GLU A 146 6.55 -17.32 4.29
CA GLU A 146 7.97 -17.54 3.99
C GLU A 146 8.81 -17.65 5.28
N GLY A 147 9.87 -18.45 5.25
CA GLY A 147 10.89 -18.48 6.29
C GLY A 147 11.33 -19.89 6.68
N ASP A 148 12.64 -20.08 6.80
CA ASP A 148 13.26 -21.36 7.18
C ASP A 148 12.79 -21.88 8.55
N VAL A 149 12.38 -20.96 9.43
CA VAL A 149 11.84 -21.27 10.77
C VAL A 149 10.65 -22.24 10.70
N TYR A 150 9.87 -22.20 9.62
CA TYR A 150 8.69 -23.04 9.46
C TYR A 150 8.98 -24.43 8.88
N MET A 151 10.16 -24.65 8.29
CA MET A 151 10.43 -25.88 7.52
C MET A 151 10.42 -27.14 8.38
N ASN A 152 10.82 -27.02 9.65
CA ASN A 152 10.88 -28.13 10.60
C ASN A 152 9.67 -28.21 11.54
N MET A 153 8.73 -27.26 11.44
CA MET A 153 7.53 -27.22 12.27
C MET A 153 6.43 -28.11 11.70
N ASN A 154 5.73 -28.81 12.58
CA ASN A 154 4.48 -29.48 12.23
C ASN A 154 3.33 -28.44 12.08
N THR A 155 2.17 -28.89 11.59
CA THR A 155 1.02 -28.00 11.35
C THR A 155 0.54 -27.25 12.59
N ALA A 156 0.49 -27.91 13.75
CA ALA A 156 0.05 -27.26 14.99
C ALA A 156 1.04 -26.18 15.43
N GLU A 157 2.34 -26.50 15.39
CA GLU A 157 3.41 -25.54 15.71
C GLU A 157 3.39 -24.32 14.78
N LYS A 158 3.15 -24.52 13.47
CA LYS A 158 2.99 -23.42 12.52
C LYS A 158 1.79 -22.53 12.88
N ILE A 159 0.64 -23.12 13.15
CA ILE A 159 -0.58 -22.41 13.53
C ILE A 159 -0.35 -21.58 14.79
N ASP A 160 0.19 -22.20 15.84
CA ASP A 160 0.42 -21.54 17.13
C ASP A 160 1.44 -20.40 16.97
N SER A 161 2.53 -20.63 16.24
CA SER A 161 3.55 -19.59 15.98
C SER A 161 3.02 -18.37 15.23
N ILE A 162 1.98 -18.53 14.40
CA ILE A 162 1.39 -17.44 13.61
C ILE A 162 0.27 -16.74 14.38
N ILE A 163 -0.56 -17.48 15.13
CA ILE A 163 -1.69 -16.89 15.85
C ILE A 163 -1.24 -16.20 17.14
N ASP A 164 -0.30 -16.79 17.86
CA ASP A 164 0.10 -16.29 19.19
C ASP A 164 1.02 -15.06 19.07
N HIS A 165 1.61 -14.82 17.90
CA HIS A 165 2.33 -13.60 17.59
C HIS A 165 1.41 -12.51 17.02
N GLN A 166 1.17 -11.47 17.84
CA GLN A 166 0.36 -10.30 17.48
C GLN A 166 0.84 -9.53 16.23
N HIS A 167 2.03 -9.86 15.72
CA HIS A 167 2.64 -9.25 14.54
C HIS A 167 2.72 -10.19 13.34
N SER A 168 1.90 -11.24 13.27
CA SER A 168 2.03 -12.26 12.20
C SER A 168 0.88 -12.29 11.21
N LEU A 169 -0.22 -11.55 11.48
CA LEU A 169 -1.45 -11.62 10.69
C LEU A 169 -2.03 -10.24 10.38
N PHE A 170 -2.39 -10.02 9.12
CA PHE A 170 -3.39 -9.05 8.73
C PHE A 170 -4.75 -9.74 8.69
N CYS A 171 -5.76 -9.10 9.28
CA CYS A 171 -7.16 -9.54 9.19
C CYS A 171 -8.02 -8.33 8.87
N ASN A 172 -8.93 -8.45 7.91
CA ASN A 172 -9.97 -7.45 7.65
C ASN A 172 -11.29 -8.17 7.45
N ILE A 173 -12.31 -7.74 8.20
CA ILE A 173 -13.66 -8.28 8.13
C ILE A 173 -14.58 -7.12 7.98
N GLU A 174 -15.51 -7.24 7.04
CA GLU A 174 -16.52 -6.25 6.79
C GLU A 174 -17.87 -6.93 6.69
N LYS A 175 -18.85 -6.43 7.44
CA LYS A 175 -20.23 -6.88 7.38
C LYS A 175 -21.10 -5.76 6.85
N TYR A 176 -21.88 -6.06 5.82
CA TYR A 176 -22.66 -5.05 5.12
C TYR A 176 -24.03 -4.83 5.73
N GLU A 177 -24.41 -3.56 5.82
CA GLU A 177 -25.78 -3.09 5.95
C GLU A 177 -26.27 -2.66 4.56
N LEU A 178 -27.39 -3.23 4.15
CA LEU A 178 -27.98 -2.99 2.84
C LEU A 178 -29.29 -2.22 2.94
N SER A 179 -29.49 -1.35 1.97
CA SER A 179 -30.71 -0.57 1.78
C SER A 179 -31.01 -0.51 0.28
N ALA A 180 -32.25 -0.81 -0.10
CA ALA A 180 -32.68 -0.88 -1.51
C ALA A 180 -31.74 -1.70 -2.43
N GLY A 181 -31.16 -2.79 -1.91
CA GLY A 181 -30.26 -3.69 -2.65
C GLY A 181 -28.85 -3.16 -2.85
N ARG A 182 -28.45 -2.09 -2.16
CA ARG A 182 -27.10 -1.52 -2.17
C ARG A 182 -26.49 -1.55 -0.79
N ILE A 183 -25.17 -1.67 -0.72
CA ILE A 183 -24.42 -1.54 0.52
C ILE A 183 -24.39 -0.05 0.87
N GLU A 184 -24.95 0.35 2.02
CA GLU A 184 -24.82 1.73 2.54
C GLU A 184 -23.69 1.83 3.56
N LYS A 185 -23.49 0.76 4.33
CA LYS A 185 -22.52 0.72 5.43
C LYS A 185 -21.81 -0.61 5.51
N GLY A 186 -20.53 -0.59 5.86
CA GLY A 186 -19.75 -1.74 6.26
C GLY A 186 -19.29 -1.59 7.70
N HIS A 187 -19.70 -2.49 8.60
CA HIS A 187 -19.10 -2.58 9.93
C HIS A 187 -17.82 -3.38 9.82
N CYS A 188 -16.70 -2.81 10.27
CA CYS A 188 -15.39 -3.37 10.01
C CYS A 188 -14.64 -3.74 11.30
N LEU A 189 -13.92 -4.85 11.26
CA LEU A 189 -12.90 -5.23 12.22
C LEU A 189 -11.61 -5.49 11.46
N SER A 190 -10.53 -4.83 11.87
CA SER A 190 -9.20 -5.06 11.34
C SER A 190 -8.23 -5.48 12.43
N ILE A 191 -7.32 -6.39 12.10
CA ILE A 191 -6.11 -6.66 12.88
C ILE A 191 -4.94 -6.26 11.99
N THR A 192 -4.20 -5.25 12.44
CA THR A 192 -2.99 -4.78 11.77
C THR A 192 -1.79 -5.07 12.69
N PRO A 193 -0.76 -5.76 12.19
CA PRO A 193 0.50 -5.98 12.90
C PRO A 193 1.07 -4.66 13.47
N GLY A 194 1.39 -4.66 14.76
CA GLY A 194 1.92 -3.46 15.45
C GLY A 194 0.85 -2.51 15.98
N THR A 195 -0.33 -2.43 15.35
CA THR A 195 -1.46 -1.62 15.83
C THR A 195 -2.43 -2.43 16.69
N GLY A 196 -2.59 -3.71 16.39
CA GLY A 196 -3.57 -4.59 17.04
C GLY A 196 -4.94 -4.55 16.38
N GLU A 197 -5.96 -4.86 17.17
CA GLU A 197 -7.36 -4.94 16.72
C GLU A 197 -8.04 -3.58 16.81
N SER A 198 -8.77 -3.20 15.76
CA SER A 198 -9.56 -1.97 15.71
C SER A 198 -10.87 -2.16 14.96
N GLU A 199 -11.90 -1.45 15.41
CA GLU A 199 -13.19 -1.38 14.72
C GLU A 199 -13.37 -0.01 14.05
N TYR A 200 -14.01 -0.01 12.89
CA TYR A 200 -14.36 1.20 12.14
C TYR A 200 -15.57 0.94 11.23
N GLU A 201 -16.06 1.99 10.60
CA GLU A 201 -17.19 1.91 9.67
C GLU A 201 -16.79 2.40 8.28
N ASN A 202 -17.16 1.65 7.24
CA ASN A 202 -17.09 2.10 5.86
C ASN A 202 -18.44 2.68 5.44
N ILE A 203 -18.45 3.92 4.97
CA ILE A 203 -19.63 4.59 4.45
C ILE A 203 -19.57 4.59 2.92
N TYR A 204 -20.55 3.96 2.29
CA TYR A 204 -20.63 3.80 0.84
C TYR A 204 -21.48 4.90 0.23
N LYS A 205 -20.90 5.65 -0.72
CA LYS A 205 -21.60 6.72 -1.45
C LYS A 205 -21.70 6.40 -2.92
N TYR A 206 -22.88 6.60 -3.49
CA TYR A 206 -23.17 6.37 -4.91
C TYR A 206 -23.47 7.69 -5.60
N ASN A 207 -23.12 7.79 -6.88
CA ASN A 207 -23.46 8.94 -7.70
C ASN A 207 -24.97 8.93 -8.09
N SER A 208 -25.39 9.94 -8.86
CA SER A 208 -26.77 10.08 -9.35
C SER A 208 -27.25 8.90 -10.21
N ASP A 209 -26.34 8.19 -10.87
CA ASP A 209 -26.64 7.02 -11.71
C ASP A 209 -26.69 5.72 -10.88
N GLY A 210 -26.42 5.80 -9.58
CA GLY A 210 -26.41 4.66 -8.68
C GLY A 210 -25.14 3.81 -8.75
N ILE A 211 -24.06 4.35 -9.29
CA ILE A 211 -22.73 3.72 -9.35
C ILE A 211 -21.95 4.12 -8.11
N LEU A 212 -21.22 3.17 -7.50
CA LEU A 212 -20.37 3.43 -6.35
C LEU A 212 -19.32 4.50 -6.69
N ASP A 213 -19.32 5.60 -5.95
CA ASP A 213 -18.42 6.74 -6.18
C ASP A 213 -17.31 6.83 -5.13
N GLU A 214 -17.62 6.64 -3.85
CA GLU A 214 -16.66 6.73 -2.76
C GLU A 214 -16.96 5.71 -1.65
N ILE A 215 -15.90 5.25 -0.97
CA ILE A 215 -16.01 4.62 0.34
C ILE A 215 -15.15 5.42 1.30
N ARG A 216 -15.74 5.84 2.43
CA ARG A 216 -15.00 6.50 3.52
C ARG A 216 -14.97 5.61 4.75
N ALA A 217 -13.76 5.30 5.21
CA ALA A 217 -13.56 4.70 6.52
C ALA A 217 -13.70 5.80 7.59
N VAL A 218 -14.43 5.50 8.66
CA VAL A 218 -14.67 6.36 9.81
C VAL A 218 -14.36 5.57 11.07
N ASP A 219 -13.37 6.02 11.83
CA ASP A 219 -12.97 5.35 13.07
C ASP A 219 -13.86 5.77 14.26
N ALA A 220 -13.60 5.17 15.42
CA ALA A 220 -14.35 5.46 16.65
C ALA A 220 -14.20 6.91 17.15
N SER A 221 -13.14 7.63 16.75
CA SER A 221 -12.94 9.05 17.07
C SER A 221 -13.75 9.98 16.15
N GLY A 222 -14.31 9.44 15.06
CA GLY A 222 -14.99 10.19 14.01
C GLY A 222 -14.04 10.72 12.94
N ALA A 223 -12.73 10.42 13.02
CA ALA A 223 -11.81 10.74 11.96
C ALA A 223 -12.17 9.91 10.71
N SER A 224 -12.17 10.57 9.56
CA SER A 224 -12.57 9.95 8.30
C SER A 224 -11.46 10.03 7.27
N LYS A 225 -11.25 8.92 6.57
CA LYS A 225 -10.35 8.83 5.42
C LYS A 225 -11.04 8.15 4.25
N LEU A 226 -10.75 8.62 3.05
CA LEU A 226 -11.21 8.00 1.82
C LEU A 226 -10.43 6.70 1.58
N SER A 227 -11.14 5.57 1.47
CA SER A 227 -10.55 4.25 1.23
C SER A 227 -10.75 3.77 -0.22
N TYR A 228 -11.74 4.33 -0.91
CA TYR A 228 -12.00 4.09 -2.32
C TYR A 228 -12.52 5.36 -2.98
N ALA A 229 -12.02 5.64 -4.19
CA ALA A 229 -12.59 6.62 -5.09
C ALA A 229 -12.83 5.95 -6.45
N ARG A 230 -13.98 6.23 -7.06
CA ARG A 230 -14.25 5.74 -8.42
C ARG A 230 -13.22 6.32 -9.39
N PRO A 231 -12.53 5.49 -10.19
CA PRO A 231 -11.63 5.97 -11.24
C PRO A 231 -12.38 6.83 -12.26
N GLU A 232 -11.75 7.89 -12.76
CA GLU A 232 -12.33 8.66 -13.87
C GLU A 232 -12.15 7.91 -15.20
N GLU A 233 -13.17 7.94 -16.07
CA GLU A 233 -13.22 7.14 -17.31
C GLU A 233 -12.09 7.44 -18.33
N LYS A 234 -11.32 8.51 -18.15
CA LYS A 234 -10.22 8.93 -19.04
C LYS A 234 -8.99 9.38 -18.26
N LEU A 235 -8.63 8.61 -17.24
CA LEU A 235 -7.57 8.99 -16.33
C LEU A 235 -6.19 8.81 -16.99
N ASN A 236 -5.52 9.93 -17.28
CA ASN A 236 -4.11 9.93 -17.67
C ASN A 236 -3.27 9.89 -16.39
N ILE A 237 -2.55 8.79 -16.17
CA ILE A 237 -1.76 8.59 -14.95
C ILE A 237 -0.71 9.68 -14.72
N HIS A 238 -0.10 10.22 -15.79
CA HIS A 238 0.87 11.30 -15.66
C HIS A 238 0.21 12.62 -15.24
N THR A 239 -0.97 12.92 -15.78
CA THR A 239 -1.76 14.09 -15.34
C THR A 239 -2.21 13.91 -13.90
N LEU A 240 -2.73 12.74 -13.53
CA LEU A 240 -3.14 12.45 -12.15
C LEU A 240 -1.98 12.63 -11.17
N MET A 241 -0.83 12.04 -11.48
CA MET A 241 0.38 12.16 -10.65
C MET A 241 0.83 13.63 -10.51
N ALA A 242 0.80 14.41 -11.58
CA ALA A 242 1.12 15.84 -11.51
C ALA A 242 0.14 16.60 -10.61
N THR A 243 -1.17 16.37 -10.77
CA THR A 243 -2.21 16.99 -9.94
C THR A 243 -2.05 16.63 -8.46
N VAL A 244 -1.77 15.36 -8.14
CA VAL A 244 -1.51 14.94 -6.77
C VAL A 244 -0.26 15.63 -6.23
N ALA A 245 0.83 15.67 -7.00
CA ALA A 245 2.08 16.28 -6.57
C ALA A 245 1.92 17.79 -6.26
N GLU A 246 1.25 18.53 -7.15
CA GLU A 246 0.98 19.96 -6.98
C GLU A 246 0.12 20.23 -5.74
N ASN A 247 -1.00 19.50 -5.58
CA ASN A 247 -1.89 19.70 -4.45
C ASN A 247 -1.27 19.25 -3.12
N MET A 248 -0.45 18.20 -3.13
CA MET A 248 0.29 17.75 -1.95
C MET A 248 1.38 18.76 -1.57
N ALA A 249 2.10 19.34 -2.53
CA ALA A 249 3.07 20.40 -2.25
C ALA A 249 2.41 21.64 -1.60
N ILE A 250 1.20 22.01 -2.05
CA ILE A 250 0.42 23.07 -1.40
C ILE A 250 0.06 22.70 0.04
N ALA A 251 -0.39 21.47 0.29
CA ALA A 251 -0.75 20.99 1.62
C ALA A 251 0.46 20.91 2.57
N VAL A 252 1.64 20.55 2.06
CA VAL A 252 2.91 20.60 2.81
C VAL A 252 3.20 22.04 3.25
N ALA A 253 3.10 23.01 2.34
CA ALA A 253 3.30 24.42 2.67
C ALA A 253 2.27 24.94 3.69
N ASP A 254 0.99 24.54 3.57
CA ASP A 254 -0.05 24.88 4.56
C ASP A 254 0.28 24.31 5.95
N ALA A 255 0.76 23.07 6.02
CA ALA A 255 1.13 22.42 7.27
C ALA A 255 2.28 23.15 7.97
N LEU A 256 3.31 23.54 7.21
CA LEU A 256 4.46 24.29 7.75
C LEU A 256 4.05 25.68 8.27
N GLU A 257 3.18 26.40 7.55
CA GLU A 257 2.67 27.71 8.02
C GLU A 257 1.84 27.57 9.30
N THR A 258 0.97 26.55 9.35
CA THR A 258 0.05 26.34 10.48
C THR A 258 0.79 25.98 11.77
N HIS A 259 1.91 25.26 11.66
CA HIS A 259 2.70 24.83 12.81
C HIS A 259 3.79 25.82 13.22
N GLU A 260 3.85 27.00 12.59
CA GLU A 260 4.79 28.09 12.93
C GLU A 260 6.26 27.63 13.06
N VAL A 261 6.73 26.82 12.11
CA VAL A 261 8.09 26.25 12.12
C VAL A 261 9.17 27.33 12.11
N GLU A 262 10.32 27.06 12.75
CA GLU A 262 11.44 28.01 12.78
C GLU A 262 11.98 28.28 11.36
N ALA A 263 11.93 29.55 10.94
CA ALA A 263 12.35 30.01 9.61
C ALA A 263 13.53 30.99 9.71
N PRO A 264 14.40 31.11 8.69
CA PRO A 264 14.29 30.48 7.38
C PRO A 264 14.61 28.98 7.39
N LEU A 265 13.87 28.20 6.61
CA LEU A 265 14.13 26.77 6.45
C LEU A 265 15.35 26.51 5.57
N SER A 266 16.14 25.52 5.95
CA SER A 266 17.29 25.03 5.18
C SER A 266 16.99 23.70 4.50
N LEU A 267 16.29 22.79 5.17
CA LEU A 267 15.95 21.48 4.65
C LEU A 267 14.51 21.13 5.03
N LEU A 268 13.87 20.31 4.19
CA LEU A 268 12.58 19.72 4.46
C LEU A 268 12.58 18.26 3.99
N GLU A 269 12.55 17.34 4.93
CA GLU A 269 12.39 15.92 4.62
C GLU A 269 10.90 15.58 4.49
N LEU A 270 10.57 14.85 3.42
CA LEU A 270 9.30 14.15 3.25
C LEU A 270 9.55 12.67 3.55
N SER A 271 9.45 12.29 4.83
CA SER A 271 9.68 10.92 5.30
C SER A 271 8.50 10.04 4.92
N TYR A 272 8.77 8.93 4.25
CA TYR A 272 7.76 7.98 3.79
C TYR A 272 8.29 6.54 3.92
N HIS A 273 7.41 5.54 3.75
CA HIS A 273 7.81 4.13 3.75
C HIS A 273 7.37 3.48 2.44
N TYR A 274 8.33 2.95 1.70
CA TYR A 274 8.11 2.33 0.40
C TYR A 274 7.11 1.19 0.49
N ALA A 275 6.21 1.14 -0.51
CA ALA A 275 5.10 0.20 -0.62
C ALA A 275 4.11 0.17 0.56
N ASP A 276 4.15 1.15 1.46
CA ASP A 276 3.27 1.21 2.64
C ASP A 276 2.63 2.60 2.82
N VAL A 277 3.43 3.63 3.08
CA VAL A 277 2.96 4.98 3.45
C VAL A 277 3.50 6.01 2.47
N TYR A 278 2.60 6.61 1.68
CA TYR A 278 2.93 7.66 0.69
C TYR A 278 2.31 9.03 1.01
N ILE A 279 1.67 9.19 2.17
CA ILE A 279 1.40 10.51 2.74
C ILE A 279 2.56 10.77 3.70
N PRO A 280 3.51 11.67 3.36
CA PRO A 280 4.74 11.79 4.12
C PRO A 280 4.52 12.52 5.44
N SER A 281 5.31 12.14 6.44
CA SER A 281 5.54 12.98 7.63
C SER A 281 6.67 13.96 7.34
N LEU A 282 6.53 15.19 7.81
CA LEU A 282 7.47 16.27 7.50
C LEU A 282 8.50 16.46 8.62
N SER A 283 9.78 16.55 8.26
CA SER A 283 10.85 16.97 9.17
C SER A 283 11.50 18.26 8.66
N PRO A 284 11.01 19.45 9.09
CA PRO A 284 11.60 20.72 8.72
C PRO A 284 12.87 21.01 9.55
N ARG A 285 13.85 21.67 8.93
CA ARG A 285 15.08 22.12 9.62
C ARG A 285 15.41 23.56 9.31
N SER A 286 15.52 24.39 10.34
CA SER A 286 15.89 25.79 10.18
C SER A 286 17.37 25.97 9.78
N VAL A 287 17.69 27.11 9.15
CA VAL A 287 19.06 27.53 8.88
C VAL A 287 19.84 27.73 10.19
N ALA A 288 19.16 28.14 11.27
CA ALA A 288 19.80 28.28 12.58
C ALA A 288 20.26 26.93 13.11
N PHE A 289 19.38 25.92 13.04
CA PHE A 289 19.67 24.55 13.45
C PHE A 289 20.84 23.93 12.66
N THR A 290 20.79 23.95 11.33
CA THR A 290 21.86 23.35 10.51
C THR A 290 23.22 24.04 10.70
N ARG A 291 23.23 25.35 10.96
CA ARG A 291 24.45 26.10 11.33
C ARG A 291 24.97 25.74 12.72
N MET A 292 24.09 25.45 13.67
CA MET A 292 24.47 25.02 15.02
C MET A 292 25.19 23.67 14.95
N ILE A 293 24.60 22.68 14.28
CA ILE A 293 25.18 21.34 14.07
C ILE A 293 26.56 21.44 13.42
N SER A 294 26.66 22.16 12.30
CA SER A 294 27.94 22.33 11.58
C SER A 294 29.05 22.98 12.42
N LYS A 295 28.71 23.78 13.43
CA LYS A 295 29.69 24.40 14.34
C LYS A 295 30.10 23.49 15.49
N GLN A 296 29.19 22.66 15.97
CA GLN A 296 29.42 21.77 17.11
C GLN A 296 30.20 20.52 16.72
N HIS A 297 30.11 20.10 15.45
CA HIS A 297 30.69 18.86 14.93
C HIS A 297 31.60 19.14 13.71
N PRO A 298 32.71 19.89 13.85
CA PRO A 298 33.54 20.31 12.72
C PRO A 298 34.38 19.17 12.10
N ASP A 299 34.60 18.07 12.83
CA ASP A 299 35.50 16.97 12.45
C ASP A 299 34.76 15.62 12.29
N GLU A 300 33.42 15.62 12.34
CA GLU A 300 32.59 14.42 12.24
C GLU A 300 31.86 14.37 10.89
N ASP A 301 31.52 13.17 10.44
CA ASP A 301 30.55 13.00 9.36
C ASP A 301 29.18 13.39 9.90
N ILE A 302 28.75 14.62 9.60
CA ILE A 302 27.50 15.20 10.12
C ILE A 302 26.29 14.86 9.25
N PHE A 303 26.45 13.99 8.26
CA PHE A 303 25.35 13.53 7.41
C PHE A 303 24.14 13.09 8.23
N ASP A 304 24.35 12.22 9.23
CA ASP A 304 23.27 11.70 10.07
C ASP A 304 22.57 12.81 10.87
N LEU A 305 23.34 13.79 11.35
CA LEU A 305 22.83 14.91 12.13
C LEU A 305 22.05 15.90 11.28
N ILE A 306 22.39 16.06 9.99
CA ILE A 306 21.77 17.02 9.07
C ILE A 306 20.63 16.41 8.25
N PHE A 307 20.73 15.13 7.88
CA PHE A 307 19.77 14.46 7.01
C PHE A 307 18.94 13.40 7.75
N LEU A 308 19.53 12.46 8.49
CA LEU A 308 18.81 11.31 9.12
C LEU A 308 17.95 11.61 10.37
N ALA A 309 17.59 12.87 10.60
CA ALA A 309 16.72 13.32 11.69
C ALA A 309 17.06 12.78 13.09
N THR A 310 18.33 12.41 13.34
CA THR A 310 18.79 11.86 14.64
C THR A 310 18.69 12.90 15.76
N GLU A 311 18.79 14.18 15.39
CA GLU A 311 18.38 15.32 16.20
C GLU A 311 17.29 16.11 15.45
N LEU A 312 16.16 16.31 16.11
CA LEU A 312 14.98 16.97 15.56
C LEU A 312 14.90 18.43 16.05
N ASP A 313 14.79 19.36 15.10
CA ASP A 313 14.43 20.76 15.36
C ASP A 313 12.95 20.86 15.80
N HIS A 314 12.11 20.02 15.20
CA HIS A 314 10.68 19.91 15.49
C HIS A 314 10.23 18.45 15.44
N ALA A 315 9.14 18.13 16.16
CA ALA A 315 8.45 16.86 15.95
C ALA A 315 7.97 16.73 14.50
N TYR A 316 7.88 15.50 14.01
CA TYR A 316 7.30 15.23 12.69
C TYR A 316 5.91 15.87 12.59
N LEU A 317 5.66 16.54 11.46
CA LEU A 317 4.40 17.20 11.19
C LEU A 317 3.61 16.37 10.18
N ASP A 318 2.32 16.21 10.44
CA ASP A 318 1.39 15.58 9.50
C ASP A 318 0.89 16.59 8.47
N ILE A 319 0.56 16.10 7.27
CA ILE A 319 -0.11 16.88 6.24
C ILE A 319 -1.58 16.54 6.16
N ALA A 320 -2.41 17.56 6.00
CA ALA A 320 -3.84 17.42 5.87
C ALA A 320 -4.18 17.04 4.40
N PRO A 321 -4.81 15.89 4.14
CA PRO A 321 -4.92 15.35 2.78
C PRO A 321 -6.05 15.97 1.95
N GLU A 322 -6.91 16.83 2.50
CA GLU A 322 -8.19 17.23 1.92
C GLU A 322 -8.08 17.79 0.50
N LYS A 323 -6.95 18.44 0.17
CA LYS A 323 -6.70 19.03 -1.16
C LYS A 323 -6.30 18.01 -2.23
N PHE A 324 -5.82 16.83 -1.83
CA PHE A 324 -5.30 15.82 -2.76
C PHE A 324 -5.86 14.41 -2.50
N GLU A 325 -6.68 14.20 -1.47
CA GLU A 325 -7.11 12.88 -1.00
C GLU A 325 -7.76 12.05 -2.13
N ARG A 326 -8.75 12.61 -2.83
CA ARG A 326 -9.44 11.89 -3.91
C ARG A 326 -8.51 11.47 -5.06
N PRO A 327 -7.77 12.38 -5.72
CA PRO A 327 -6.85 11.97 -6.79
C PRO A 327 -5.70 11.09 -6.28
N PHE A 328 -5.26 11.26 -5.04
CA PHE A 328 -4.26 10.38 -4.42
C PHE A 328 -4.77 8.96 -4.26
N ILE A 329 -5.99 8.76 -3.75
CA ILE A 329 -6.59 7.43 -3.62
C ILE A 329 -6.74 6.77 -4.99
N GLN A 330 -7.19 7.49 -6.01
CA GLN A 330 -7.24 6.94 -7.38
C GLN A 330 -5.86 6.50 -7.89
N LEU A 331 -4.81 7.28 -7.61
CA LEU A 331 -3.44 6.94 -8.00
C LEU A 331 -2.95 5.70 -7.25
N MET A 332 -3.19 5.64 -5.93
CA MET A 332 -2.81 4.49 -5.10
C MET A 332 -3.54 3.21 -5.50
N GLN A 333 -4.80 3.30 -5.92
CA GLN A 333 -5.53 2.16 -6.47
C GLN A 333 -4.88 1.63 -7.75
N ILE A 334 -4.36 2.51 -8.62
CA ILE A 334 -3.63 2.10 -9.82
C ILE A 334 -2.27 1.50 -9.47
N ILE A 335 -1.50 2.17 -8.60
CA ILE A 335 -0.18 1.69 -8.13
C ILE A 335 -0.31 0.29 -7.52
N SER A 336 -1.25 0.12 -6.59
CA SER A 336 -1.49 -1.15 -5.90
C SER A 336 -1.94 -2.26 -6.87
N ARG A 337 -2.86 -1.92 -7.77
CA ARG A 337 -3.32 -2.86 -8.80
C ARG A 337 -2.17 -3.29 -9.70
N GLU A 338 -1.36 -2.36 -10.20
CA GLU A 338 -0.26 -2.64 -11.12
C GLU A 338 1.04 -3.12 -10.46
N GLU A 339 1.09 -3.12 -9.13
CA GLU A 339 2.29 -3.36 -8.31
C GLU A 339 3.50 -2.49 -8.67
N LYS A 340 3.22 -1.27 -9.16
CA LYS A 340 4.23 -0.28 -9.54
C LYS A 340 4.55 0.67 -8.39
N TRP A 341 5.01 0.09 -7.28
CA TRP A 341 5.24 0.82 -6.03
C TRP A 341 6.24 1.97 -6.19
N GLU A 342 7.20 1.86 -7.11
CA GLU A 342 8.17 2.90 -7.46
C GLU A 342 7.51 4.21 -7.91
N MET A 343 6.28 4.15 -8.45
CA MET A 343 5.54 5.35 -8.82
C MET A 343 5.18 6.22 -7.61
N GLY A 344 5.06 5.64 -6.41
CA GLY A 344 4.83 6.37 -5.17
C GLY A 344 6.07 7.17 -4.75
N SER A 345 7.27 6.59 -4.85
CA SER A 345 8.53 7.32 -4.65
C SER A 345 8.69 8.44 -5.67
N VAL A 346 8.42 8.17 -6.95
CA VAL A 346 8.47 9.20 -8.02
C VAL A 346 7.48 10.34 -7.76
N LEU A 347 6.28 10.04 -7.25
CA LEU A 347 5.31 11.06 -6.84
C LEU A 347 5.90 11.98 -5.75
N LEU A 348 6.45 11.42 -4.68
CA LEU A 348 6.99 12.21 -3.58
C LEU A 348 8.23 13.01 -3.97
N ARG A 349 9.10 12.45 -4.82
CA ARG A 349 10.22 13.20 -5.40
C ARG A 349 9.74 14.37 -6.27
N LYS A 350 8.61 14.22 -6.98
CA LYS A 350 7.96 15.35 -7.69
C LYS A 350 7.41 16.41 -6.72
N VAL A 351 6.81 16.01 -5.60
CA VAL A 351 6.37 16.94 -4.56
C VAL A 351 7.56 17.75 -4.02
N ALA A 352 8.63 17.06 -3.63
CA ALA A 352 9.88 17.67 -3.17
C ALA A 352 10.49 18.60 -4.25
N HIS A 353 10.49 18.18 -5.52
CA HIS A 353 10.94 18.99 -6.64
C HIS A 353 10.20 20.33 -6.73
N ILE A 354 8.86 20.30 -6.67
CA ILE A 354 8.03 21.50 -6.69
C ILE A 354 8.38 22.40 -5.50
N LEU A 355 8.44 21.85 -4.29
CA LEU A 355 8.76 22.60 -3.07
C LEU A 355 10.14 23.26 -3.14
N THR A 356 11.16 22.55 -3.64
CA THR A 356 12.54 23.04 -3.80
C THR A 356 12.62 24.16 -4.84
N THR A 357 12.11 23.91 -6.04
CA THR A 357 12.27 24.81 -7.19
C THR A 357 11.42 26.07 -7.07
N GLU A 358 10.20 25.94 -6.54
CA GLU A 358 9.32 27.06 -6.25
C GLU A 358 9.64 27.72 -4.89
N ARG A 359 10.64 27.23 -4.16
CA ARG A 359 11.10 27.76 -2.87
C ARG A 359 9.93 27.94 -1.88
N LEU A 360 9.18 26.85 -1.67
CA LEU A 360 7.93 26.83 -0.89
C LEU A 360 6.91 27.89 -1.34
N PHE A 361 6.87 28.21 -2.63
CA PHE A 361 5.99 29.23 -3.22
C PHE A 361 6.17 30.64 -2.60
N GLY A 362 7.31 30.90 -1.93
CA GLY A 362 7.56 32.13 -1.18
C GLY A 362 6.69 32.31 0.08
N ARG A 363 6.03 31.25 0.53
CA ARG A 363 5.09 31.25 1.67
C ARG A 363 5.80 31.29 3.02
N LEU A 364 6.91 30.57 3.14
CA LEU A 364 7.84 30.67 4.26
C LEU A 364 9.21 31.15 3.78
N PRO A 365 9.96 31.93 4.58
CA PRO A 365 11.35 32.23 4.29
C PRO A 365 12.19 30.95 4.20
N VAL A 366 13.02 30.85 3.17
CA VAL A 366 13.93 29.72 2.96
C VAL A 366 15.35 30.20 2.67
N GLY A 367 16.35 29.44 3.12
CA GLY A 367 17.77 29.70 2.88
C GLY A 367 18.16 29.61 1.41
N GLU A 368 19.30 30.18 1.03
CA GLU A 368 19.74 30.23 -0.38
C GLU A 368 19.80 28.84 -1.02
N GLU A 369 20.28 27.85 -0.27
CA GLU A 369 20.46 26.45 -0.67
C GLU A 369 19.34 25.53 -0.18
N PHE A 370 18.15 26.08 0.06
CA PHE A 370 17.01 25.30 0.51
C PHE A 370 16.71 24.11 -0.40
N ALA A 371 16.40 22.97 0.23
CA ALA A 371 15.90 21.79 -0.47
C ALA A 371 14.82 21.09 0.34
N ALA A 372 13.77 20.68 -0.36
CA ALA A 372 12.93 19.57 0.05
C ALA A 372 13.43 18.28 -0.61
N TYR A 373 13.36 17.16 0.11
CA TYR A 373 13.69 15.84 -0.43
C TYR A 373 12.77 14.77 0.14
N ALA A 374 12.47 13.74 -0.65
CA ALA A 374 11.68 12.59 -0.23
C ALA A 374 12.56 11.35 -0.28
N VAL A 375 12.67 10.64 0.85
CA VAL A 375 13.56 9.49 0.99
C VAL A 375 12.96 8.44 1.91
N ASP A 376 13.14 7.17 1.53
CA ASP A 376 13.01 6.04 2.43
C ASP A 376 14.42 5.56 2.81
N TRP A 377 14.85 5.91 4.03
CA TRP A 377 16.19 5.57 4.52
C TRP A 377 16.45 4.06 4.63
N GLY A 378 15.41 3.23 4.68
CA GLY A 378 15.55 1.78 4.69
C GLY A 378 15.92 1.19 3.32
N MET A 379 15.71 1.95 2.24
CA MET A 379 15.85 1.47 0.86
C MET A 379 16.86 2.27 0.03
N GLU A 380 17.06 3.56 0.32
CA GLU A 380 17.65 4.51 -0.64
C GLU A 380 18.95 5.18 -0.13
N MET A 381 19.57 4.66 0.94
CA MET A 381 20.74 5.28 1.58
C MET A 381 21.95 5.42 0.62
N GLU A 382 22.19 4.45 -0.26
CA GLU A 382 23.36 4.44 -1.15
C GLU A 382 23.25 5.41 -2.35
N ASP A 383 22.02 5.80 -2.72
CA ASP A 383 21.72 6.60 -3.93
C ASP A 383 21.22 8.02 -3.60
N PHE A 384 21.51 8.53 -2.39
CA PHE A 384 20.91 9.76 -1.89
C PHE A 384 21.20 11.00 -2.76
N GLU A 385 22.36 11.10 -3.40
CA GLU A 385 22.64 12.20 -4.34
C GLU A 385 21.70 12.23 -5.54
N ASP A 386 21.33 11.06 -6.07
CA ASP A 386 20.40 10.96 -7.19
C ASP A 386 18.98 11.31 -6.74
N VAL A 387 18.59 10.91 -5.53
CA VAL A 387 17.35 11.36 -4.87
C VAL A 387 17.30 12.89 -4.78
N LEU A 388 18.38 13.54 -4.31
CA LEU A 388 18.46 15.00 -4.23
C LEU A 388 18.30 15.67 -5.59
N ARG A 389 18.93 15.13 -6.65
CA ARG A 389 18.81 15.66 -8.01
C ARG A 389 17.37 15.57 -8.53
N GLU A 390 16.71 14.43 -8.31
CA GLU A 390 15.30 14.24 -8.68
C GLU A 390 14.38 15.20 -7.92
N CYS A 391 14.68 15.47 -6.65
CA CYS A 391 14.00 16.46 -5.81
C CYS A 391 14.35 17.93 -6.16
N GLY A 392 15.04 18.17 -7.28
CA GLY A 392 15.29 19.52 -7.81
C GLY A 392 16.52 20.23 -7.24
N VAL A 393 17.36 19.54 -6.45
CA VAL A 393 18.59 20.13 -5.92
C VAL A 393 19.63 20.25 -7.03
N THR A 394 20.17 21.45 -7.20
CA THR A 394 21.17 21.70 -8.25
C THR A 394 22.52 21.10 -7.89
N GLY A 395 23.30 20.71 -8.91
CA GLY A 395 24.66 20.20 -8.71
C GLY A 395 25.60 21.19 -7.98
N LYS A 396 25.33 22.50 -8.07
CA LYS A 396 26.07 23.53 -7.31
C LYS A 396 25.82 23.41 -5.81
N VAL A 397 24.57 23.21 -5.41
CA VAL A 397 24.20 23.03 -3.99
C VAL A 397 24.78 21.74 -3.44
N ILE A 398 24.66 20.63 -4.18
CA ILE A 398 25.25 19.34 -3.80
C ILE A 398 26.77 19.47 -3.62
N SER A 399 27.46 20.14 -4.55
CA SER A 399 28.91 20.36 -4.45
C SER A 399 29.28 21.20 -3.22
N SER A 400 28.49 22.24 -2.93
CA SER A 400 28.66 23.09 -1.74
C SER A 400 28.42 22.32 -0.43
N TRP A 401 27.50 21.36 -0.41
CA TRP A 401 27.29 20.47 0.75
C TRP A 401 28.45 19.50 0.93
N LYS A 402 28.99 18.94 -0.15
CA LYS A 402 30.19 18.10 -0.13
C LYS A 402 31.42 18.83 0.39
N GLU A 403 31.64 20.07 -0.06
CA GLU A 403 32.75 20.90 0.41
C GLU A 403 32.64 21.23 1.91
N ARG A 404 31.42 21.22 2.47
CA ARG A 404 31.15 21.40 3.91
C ARG A 404 31.17 20.09 4.71
N GLY A 405 31.30 18.93 4.06
CA GLY A 405 31.20 17.62 4.71
C GLY A 405 29.78 17.27 5.17
N TRP A 406 28.75 17.81 4.53
CA TRP A 406 27.35 17.43 4.78
C TRP A 406 26.95 16.17 4.01
N LEU A 407 27.61 15.92 2.87
CA LEU A 407 27.48 14.81 1.92
C LEU A 407 28.88 14.33 1.55
#